data_AF-R5B5D5-F1
#
_entry.id   AF-R5B5D5-F1
#
_cell.length_a   1.000
_cell.length_b   1.000
_cell.length_c   1.000
_cell.angle_alpha   90.00
_cell.angle_beta   90.00
_cell.angle_gamma   90.00
#
_symmetry.space_group_name_H-M   'P 1'
#
loop_
_entity.id
_entity.type
_entity.pdbx_description
1 polymer ?
#
loop_
_entity_poly.entity_id
_entity_poly.type
_entity_poly.pdbx_seq_one_letter_code
_entity_poly.pdbx_strand_id
1 'polypeptide(L)' 'MNAALFEGAEVQLGAMLAAREARMAAQHGLIKKHNLPVVSFTLNTPGPVKRFALADMLFDSGVDMIGYAVRQRR' A
#
# COMPACT_ATOMS: atom_id res chain seq x y z
N MET A 1 3.06 20.48 14.55
CA MET A 1 2.91 19.56 13.40
C MET A 1 2.09 20.27 12.33
N ASN A 2 2.50 20.21 11.06
CA ASN A 2 1.81 20.89 9.97
C ASN A 2 0.56 20.08 9.55
N ALA A 3 -0.64 20.68 9.63
CA ALA A 3 -1.91 20.03 9.29
C ALA A 3 -1.95 19.55 7.83
N ALA A 4 -1.28 20.27 6.93
CA ALA A 4 -1.20 19.93 5.50
C ALA A 4 -0.64 18.52 5.22
N LEU A 5 0.09 17.92 6.16
CA LEU A 5 0.63 16.57 6.02
C LEU A 5 -0.44 15.47 6.07
N PHE A 6 -1.63 15.77 6.62
CA PHE A 6 -2.73 14.84 6.81
C PHE A 6 -3.94 15.14 5.91
N GLU A 7 -3.88 16.23 5.13
CA GLU A 7 -4.93 16.59 4.18
C GLU A 7 -4.93 15.64 2.97
N GLY A 8 -6.13 15.32 2.51
CA GLY A 8 -6.34 14.43 1.36
C GLY A 8 -7.82 14.25 1.05
N ALA A 9 -8.10 13.60 -0.07
CA ALA A 9 -9.48 13.34 -0.48
C ALA A 9 -10.12 12.24 0.38
N GLU A 10 -11.38 12.45 0.75
CA GLU A 10 -12.20 11.40 1.33
C GLU A 10 -12.49 10.30 0.31
N VAL A 11 -12.42 9.05 0.76
CA VAL A 11 -12.65 7.86 -0.05
C VAL A 11 -13.97 7.23 0.34
N GLN A 12 -14.85 7.08 -0.64
CA GLN A 12 -16.12 6.41 -0.48
C GLN A 12 -15.93 4.90 -0.30
N LEU A 13 -16.87 4.24 0.40
CA LEU A 13 -16.82 2.81 0.67
C LEU A 13 -16.65 1.97 -0.61
N GLY A 14 -17.40 2.31 -1.67
CA GLY A 14 -17.31 1.61 -2.95
C GLY A 14 -15.91 1.64 -3.57
N ALA A 15 -15.24 2.79 -3.52
CA ALA A 15 -13.86 2.92 -4.01
C ALA A 15 -12.87 2.09 -3.16
N MET A 16 -13.08 2.03 -1.84
CA MET A 16 -12.27 1.18 -0.96
C MET A 16 -12.44 -0.32 -1.27
N LEU A 17 -13.67 -0.77 -1.51
CA LEU A 17 -13.95 -2.16 -1.89
C LEU A 17 -13.35 -2.50 -3.25
N ALA A 18 -13.52 -1.64 -4.25
CA ALA A 18 -12.92 -1.81 -5.57
C ALA A 18 -11.37 -1.89 -5.50
N ALA A 19 -10.74 -1.03 -4.69
CA ALA A 19 -9.29 -1.08 -4.48
C ALA A 19 -8.84 -2.39 -3.81
N ARG A 20 -9.65 -2.96 -2.90
CA ARG A 20 -9.38 -4.27 -2.29
C ARG A 20 -9.43 -5.39 -3.32
N GLU A 21 -10.44 -5.40 -4.19
CA GLU A 21 -10.56 -6.39 -5.26
C GLU A 21 -9.43 -6.29 -6.28
N ALA A 22 -9.11 -5.07 -6.73
CA ALA A 22 -8.01 -4.83 -7.65
C ALA A 22 -6.66 -5.34 -7.10
N ARG A 23 -6.41 -5.14 -5.80
CA ARG A 23 -5.22 -5.66 -5.12
C ARG A 23 -5.20 -7.19 -5.11
N MET A 24 -6.32 -7.83 -4.78
CA MET A 24 -6.43 -9.30 -4.79
C MET A 24 -6.16 -9.86 -6.19
N ALA A 25 -6.75 -9.27 -7.22
CA ALA A 25 -6.55 -9.67 -8.60
C ALA A 25 -5.07 -9.55 -9.03
N ALA A 26 -4.42 -8.44 -8.68
CA ALA A 26 -2.99 -8.23 -8.96
C ALA A 26 -2.10 -9.26 -8.26
N GLN A 27 -2.32 -9.51 -6.96
CA GLN A 27 -1.59 -10.52 -6.19
C GLN A 27 -1.74 -11.91 -6.82
N HIS A 28 -2.98 -12.29 -7.15
CA HIS A 28 -3.25 -13.59 -7.75
C HIS A 28 -2.62 -13.73 -9.14
N GLY A 29 -2.62 -12.65 -9.94
CA GLY A 29 -1.92 -12.60 -11.22
C GLY A 29 -0.41 -12.81 -11.08
N LEU A 30 0.22 -12.17 -10.10
CA LEU A 30 1.65 -12.31 -9.83
C LEU A 30 2.01 -13.74 -9.38
N ILE A 31 1.24 -14.31 -8.46
CA ILE A 31 1.43 -15.69 -7.99
C ILE A 31 1.34 -16.66 -9.16
N LYS A 32 0.30 -16.56 -10.00
CA LYS A 32 0.13 -17.43 -11.17
C LYS A 32 1.26 -17.28 -12.20
N LYS A 33 1.70 -16.04 -12.44
CA LYS A 33 2.72 -15.74 -13.45
C LYS A 33 4.11 -16.24 -13.05
N HIS A 34 4.47 -16.08 -11.77
CA HIS A 34 5.84 -16.34 -11.31
C HIS A 34 5.99 -17.63 -10.51
N ASN A 35 4.88 -18.21 -10.03
CA ASN A 35 4.85 -19.39 -9.17
C ASN A 35 5.75 -19.25 -7.92
N LEU A 36 5.80 -18.03 -7.37
CA LEU A 36 6.59 -17.66 -6.20
C LEU A 36 5.69 -16.95 -5.16
N PRO A 37 6.07 -16.96 -3.88
CA PRO A 37 5.39 -16.16 -2.86
C PRO A 37 5.42 -14.66 -3.20
N VAL A 38 4.30 -13.97 -2.93
CA VAL A 38 4.17 -12.52 -3.12
C VAL A 38 4.13 -11.83 -1.77
N VAL A 39 5.02 -10.86 -1.56
CA VAL A 39 4.96 -9.93 -0.43
C VAL A 39 4.17 -8.69 -0.88
N SER A 40 3.07 -8.40 -0.20
CA SER A 40 2.24 -7.21 -0.46
C SER A 40 2.23 -6.32 0.78
N PHE A 41 2.61 -5.06 0.59
CA PHE A 41 2.65 -4.05 1.65
C PHE A 41 1.57 -3.00 1.44
N THR A 42 0.90 -2.61 2.52
CA THR A 42 -0.13 -1.58 2.53
C THR A 42 -0.14 -0.84 3.87
N LEU A 43 -0.44 0.46 3.86
CA LEU A 43 -0.80 1.18 5.07
C LEU A 43 -2.29 0.97 5.40
N ASN A 44 -2.59 0.54 6.62
CA ASN A 44 -3.97 0.44 7.10
C ASN A 44 -4.37 1.75 7.78
N THR A 45 -4.95 2.67 7.00
CA THR A 45 -5.32 4.01 7.47
C THR A 45 -6.80 4.07 7.88
N PRO A 46 -7.13 4.42 9.14
CA PRO A 46 -8.51 4.62 9.58
C PRO A 46 -9.11 5.94 9.05
N GLY A 47 -10.44 6.07 9.10
CA GLY A 47 -11.14 7.31 8.69
C GLY A 47 -11.36 7.46 7.18
N PRO A 48 -12.03 8.53 6.73
CA PRO A 48 -12.41 8.70 5.32
C PRO A 48 -11.22 9.09 4.42
N VAL A 49 -10.21 9.78 4.95
CA VAL A 49 -9.01 10.17 4.19
C VAL A 49 -7.96 9.06 4.27
N LYS A 50 -7.73 8.37 3.15
CA LYS A 50 -6.82 7.19 3.11
C LYS A 50 -5.41 7.50 2.64
N ARG A 51 -5.23 8.61 1.92
CA ARG A 51 -3.98 9.02 1.30
C ARG A 51 -3.75 10.50 1.57
N PHE A 52 -2.56 10.81 2.06
CA PHE A 52 -2.10 12.14 2.44
C PHE A 52 -0.57 12.14 2.40
N ALA A 53 0.06 13.31 2.40
CA ALA A 53 1.50 13.44 2.17
C ALA A 53 2.36 12.58 3.12
N LEU A 54 2.01 12.54 4.41
CA LEU A 54 2.73 11.68 5.36
C LEU A 54 2.55 10.18 5.10
N ALA A 55 1.37 9.74 4.65
CA ALA A 55 1.14 8.34 4.29
C ALA A 55 1.97 7.94 3.06
N ASP A 56 2.09 8.82 2.06
CA ASP A 56 2.95 8.56 0.90
C ASP A 56 4.42 8.42 1.32
N MET A 57 4.94 9.33 2.14
CA MET A 57 6.31 9.25 2.66
C MET A 57 6.55 7.96 3.47
N LEU A 58 5.61 7.58 4.33
CA LEU A 58 5.71 6.34 5.12
C LEU A 58 5.63 5.09 4.24
N PHE A 59 4.81 5.11 3.19
CA PHE A 59 4.68 4.01 2.27
C PHE A 59 5.99 3.79 1.51
N ASP A 60 6.57 4.85 0.95
CA ASP A 60 7.82 4.80 0.18
C ASP A 60 8.99 4.33 1.07
N SER A 61 9.11 4.87 2.28
CA SER A 61 10.11 4.40 3.25
C SER A 61 9.93 2.92 3.59
N GLY A 62 8.68 2.44 3.72
CA GLY A 62 8.39 1.03 3.96
C GLY A 62 8.82 0.13 2.79
N VAL A 63 8.60 0.56 1.55
CA VAL A 63 9.04 -0.15 0.35
C VAL A 63 10.56 -0.26 0.31
N ASP A 64 11.29 0.83 0.59
CA ASP A 64 12.75 0.83 0.62
C ASP A 64 13.30 -0.13 1.67
N MET A 65 12.72 -0.11 2.87
CA MET A 65 13.12 -1.01 3.96
C MET A 65 12.86 -2.48 3.64
N ILE A 66 11.69 -2.82 3.08
CA ILE A 66 11.37 -4.19 2.66
C ILE A 66 12.34 -4.62 1.56
N GLY A 67 12.57 -3.76 0.55
CA GLY A 67 13.50 -4.05 -0.54
C GLY A 67 14.92 -4.30 -0.05
N TYR A 68 15.39 -3.50 0.90
CA TYR A 68 16.69 -3.70 1.56
C TYR A 68 16.74 -5.05 2.28
N ALA A 69 15.75 -5.34 3.14
CA ALA A 69 15.69 -6.59 3.89
C ALA A 69 15.67 -7.85 3.01
N VAL A 70 14.96 -7.81 1.87
CA VAL A 70 14.90 -8.92 0.91
C VAL A 70 16.25 -9.13 0.20
N ARG A 71 16.99 -8.05 -0.12
CA ARG A 71 18.31 -8.16 -0.76
C ARG A 71 19.38 -8.70 0.17
N GLN A 72 19.30 -8.41 1.47
CA GLN A 72 20.30 -8.86 2.46
C GLN A 72 20.18 -10.33 2.85
N ARG A 73 19.04 -10.97 2.58
CA ARG A 73 18.81 -12.40 2.89
C ARG A 73 19.07 -13.32 1.70
N ARG A 74 19.80 -12.86 0.69
CA ARG A 74 20.25 -13.65 -0.46
C ARG A 74 21.70 -14.08 -0.30
#